data_AF-A0AAU1HKF8-F1
#
_entry.id   AF-A0AAU1HKF8-F1
#
_cell.length_a   1.000
_cell.length_b   1.000
_cell.length_c   1.000
_cell.angle_alpha   90.00
_cell.angle_beta   90.00
_cell.angle_gamma   90.00
#
_symmetry.space_group_name_H-M   'P 1'
#
loop_
_entity.id
_entity.type
_entity.pdbx_description
1 polymer ?
#
loop_
_entity_poly.entity_id
_entity_poly.type
_entity_poly.pdbx_seq_one_letter_code
_entity_poly.pdbx_strand_id
1 'polypeptide(L)' 'MDSSAAVRQARFGQLPERTRYEDMVEAKPAEPGGRAGSSYNPEGSWNFFSCLAVDLGL' A
#
# COMPACT_ATOMS: atom_id res chain seq x y z
N MET A 1 -30.92 4.76 4.50
CA MET A 1 -29.70 5.44 4.03
C MET A 1 -28.51 4.64 4.52
N ASP A 2 -27.65 4.19 3.61
CA ASP A 2 -26.48 3.35 3.94
C ASP A 2 -25.47 4.15 4.79
N SER A 3 -25.48 3.92 6.11
CA SER A 3 -24.63 4.64 7.06
C SER A 3 -23.14 4.42 6.81
N SER A 4 -22.76 3.23 6.30
CA SER A 4 -21.39 2.90 5.96
C SER A 4 -20.93 3.69 4.73
N ALA A 5 -21.79 3.86 3.73
CA ALA A 5 -21.52 4.73 2.59
C ALA A 5 -21.31 6.19 3.02
N ALA A 6 -22.15 6.71 3.93
CA ALA A 6 -22.01 8.08 4.45
C ALA A 6 -20.69 8.29 5.22
N VAL A 7 -20.29 7.32 6.05
CA VAL A 7 -19.00 7.36 6.78
C VAL A 7 -17.82 7.34 5.81
N ARG A 8 -17.87 6.50 4.76
CA ARG A 8 -16.82 6.47 3.72
C ARG A 8 -16.73 7.79 2.97
N GLN A 9 -17.88 8.35 2.58
CA GLN A 9 -17.94 9.64 1.88
C GLN A 9 -17.36 10.78 2.74
N ALA A 10 -17.66 10.80 4.04
CA ALA A 10 -17.10 11.79 4.96
C ALA A 10 -15.59 11.63 5.15
N ARG A 11 -15.08 10.39 5.15
CA ARG A 11 -13.64 10.10 5.32
C ARG A 11 -12.81 10.36 4.06
N PHE A 12 -13.35 10.02 2.89
CA PHE A 12 -12.58 9.97 1.63
C PHE A 12 -13.02 11.03 0.62
N GLY A 13 -14.13 11.72 0.84
CA GLY A 13 -14.63 12.74 -0.07
C GLY A 13 -15.09 12.16 -1.41
N GLN A 14 -14.98 12.96 -2.46
CA GLN A 14 -15.34 12.59 -3.83
C GLN A 14 -14.08 12.25 -4.62
N LEU A 15 -14.21 11.34 -5.60
CA LEU A 15 -13.13 11.07 -6.54
C LEU A 15 -12.83 12.35 -7.35
N PRO A 16 -11.56 12.68 -7.61
CA PRO A 16 -11.21 13.75 -8.54
C PRO A 16 -11.78 13.50 -9.94
N GLU A 17 -11.82 14.56 -10.76
CA GLU A 17 -12.15 14.42 -12.17
C GLU A 17 -11.18 13.45 -12.86
N ARG A 18 -11.70 12.72 -13.85
CA ARG A 18 -10.89 11.78 -14.63
C ARG A 18 -9.84 12.57 -15.43
N THR A 19 -8.58 12.17 -15.31
CA THR A 19 -7.48 12.67 -16.15
C THR A 19 -7.85 12.55 -17.63
N ARG A 20 -7.54 13.58 -18.42
CA ARG A 20 -7.83 13.54 -19.86
C ARG A 20 -7.00 12.47 -20.53
N TYR A 21 -7.50 11.92 -21.63
CA TYR A 21 -6.82 10.83 -22.31
C TYR A 21 -5.45 11.28 -22.87
N GLU A 22 -5.35 12.52 -23.34
CA GLU A 22 -4.11 13.12 -23.80
C GLU A 22 -3.04 13.27 -22.71
N ASP A 23 -3.44 13.29 -21.44
CA ASP A 23 -2.57 13.44 -20.28
C ASP A 23 -2.23 12.09 -19.61
N MET A 24 -2.80 10.98 -20.11
CA MET A 24 -2.52 9.63 -19.61
C MET A 24 -1.21 9.08 -20.20
N VAL A 25 -0.47 8.34 -19.38
CA VAL A 25 0.68 7.55 -19.84
C VAL A 25 0.25 6.11 -20.12
N GLU A 26 0.88 5.49 -21.12
CA GLU A 26 0.66 4.08 -21.42
C GLU A 26 1.09 3.19 -20.24
N ALA A 27 0.25 2.22 -19.89
CA ALA A 27 0.60 1.23 -18.88
C ALA A 27 1.74 0.35 -19.41
N LYS A 28 2.90 0.41 -18.74
CA LYS A 28 4.04 -0.45 -19.04
C LYS A 28 4.14 -1.57 -18.01
N PRO A 29 4.47 -2.81 -18.42
CA PRO A 29 4.79 -3.86 -17.47
C PRO A 29 5.93 -3.38 -16.57
N ALA A 30 5.84 -3.66 -15.27
CA ALA A 30 6.97 -3.45 -14.39
C ALA A 30 8.13 -4.33 -14.88
N GLU A 31 9.32 -3.75 -14.99
CA GLU A 31 10.52 -4.52 -15.29
C GLU A 31 10.67 -5.65 -14.26
N PRO A 32 10.97 -6.90 -14.69
CA PRO A 32 11.20 -8.04 -13.78
C PRO A 32 12.28 -7.78 -12.71
N GLY A 33 13.05 -6.70 -12.84
CA GLY A 33 14.12 -6.30 -11.94
C GLY A 33 13.77 -5.21 -10.92
N GLY A 34 12.55 -4.67 -10.86
CA GLY A 34 12.16 -3.69 -9.83
C GLY A 34 12.22 -4.24 -8.39
N ARG A 35 12.36 -5.58 -8.28
CA ARG A 35 12.64 -6.32 -7.06
C ARG A 35 13.80 -7.32 -7.27
N ALA A 36 14.77 -7.03 -8.13
CA ALA A 36 16.00 -7.81 -8.20
C ALA A 36 16.87 -7.51 -6.97
N GLY A 37 16.54 -8.12 -5.83
CA GLY A 37 17.32 -8.01 -4.60
C GLY A 37 16.52 -8.18 -3.30
N SER A 38 15.21 -8.00 -3.32
CA SER A 38 14.37 -8.37 -2.17
C SER A 38 13.76 -9.73 -2.44
N SER A 39 14.58 -10.80 -2.33
CA SER A 39 14.03 -12.08 -1.91
C SER A 39 13.34 -11.80 -0.58
N TYR A 40 12.01 -11.82 -0.56
CA TYR A 40 11.28 -11.68 0.68
C TYR A 40 11.75 -12.79 1.62
N ASN A 41 12.58 -12.41 2.61
CA ASN A 41 13.09 -13.31 3.62
C ASN A 41 12.31 -13.02 4.90
N PRO A 42 11.20 -13.76 5.17
CA PRO A 42 10.41 -13.54 6.37
C PRO A 42 11.25 -13.77 7.64
N GLU A 43 12.19 -14.70 7.62
CA GLU A 43 13.09 -14.98 8.74
C GLU A 43 14.12 -13.85 8.95
N GLY A 44 14.65 -13.29 7.86
CA GLY A 44 15.54 -12.12 7.90
C GLY A 44 14.84 -10.84 8.38
N SER A 45 13.51 -10.78 8.25
CA SER A 45 12.67 -9.67 8.72
C SER A 45 12.46 -9.69 10.24
N TRP A 46 12.75 -10.82 10.91
CA TRP A 46 12.58 -10.95 12.36
C TRP A 46 13.69 -10.28 13.19
N ASN A 47 14.80 -9.89 12.57
CA ASN A 47 15.94 -9.28 13.25
C ASN A 47 15.69 -7.84 13.74
N PHE A 48 14.55 -7.21 13.40
CA PHE A 48 14.25 -5.81 13.73
C PHE A 48 13.15 -5.63 14.79
N PHE A 49 12.67 -6.71 15.40
CA PHE A 49 11.57 -6.67 16.35
C PHE A 49 12.00 -6.55 17.82
N SER A 50 13.13 -5.92 18.12
CA SER A 50 13.56 -5.71 19.50
C SER A 50 12.49 -4.99 20.34
N CYS A 51 11.75 -4.04 19.76
CA CYS A 51 10.65 -3.37 20.45
C CYS A 51 9.44 -4.29 20.68
N LEU A 52 9.11 -5.14 19.71
CA LEU A 52 7.98 -6.08 19.82
C LEU A 52 8.25 -7.19 20.84
N ALA A 53 9.51 -7.64 20.98
CA ALA A 53 9.89 -8.60 22.02
C ALA A 53 9.71 -8.00 23.43
N VAL A 54 10.11 -6.74 23.61
CA VAL A 54 9.88 -5.99 24.86
C VAL A 54 8.39 -5.81 25.14
N ASP A 55 7.59 -5.46 24.12
CA ASP A 55 6.13 -5.29 24.26
C ASP A 55 5.40 -6.59 24.63
N LEU A 56 5.97 -7.76 24.28
CA LEU A 56 5.42 -9.09 24.60
C LEU A 56 5.99 -9.71 25.88
N GLY A 57 7.01 -9.10 26.51
CA GLY A 57 7.59 -9.55 27.77
C GLY A 57 8.39 -10.86 27.70
N LEU A 58 8.98 -11.17 26.53
CA LEU A 58 9.85 -12.32 26.28
C LEU A 58 11.33 -12.02 26.57
#